data_AF-A0A6G1SG42-F1
#
_entry.id   AF-A0A6G1SG42-F1
#
_cell.length_a   1.000
_cell.length_b   1.000
_cell.length_c   1.000
_cell.angle_alpha   90.00
_cell.angle_beta   90.00
_cell.angle_gamma   90.00
#
_symmetry.space_group_name_H-M   'P 1'
#
loop_
_entity.id
_entity.type
_entity.pdbx_description
1 polymer ?
#
loop_
_entity_poly.entity_id
_entity_poly.type
_entity_poly.pdbx_seq_one_letter_code
_entity_poly.pdbx_strand_id
1 'polypeptide(L)'
;MAPPTAYYFDAMNRMLDTQHDDESQAQLINDDHNQPTDTSSPEQQQLISSSANIEGQEEEEEDLASLSSSGFDDDEPEVSQSGSESDSSSSTANRRVRVLDPSEHFRPEETYKDLELHGKAVDEFRRYSEDDEDYIQQRVKRTYYAMHKNQTVEFVRGRIDKWTKFNHAELTIMEALVRLNDLIDESDPDNDLPNIVHAFQTAERIRAVHPDQDWLHLTGLIHDLGKILVLFGEEQWAVVGDTYLVGCEFGPSIVYREHSFDECPDLYDSRYNTKYGIYEPQCGLNNVLFSWGHDEYMARVLQNHPECKLPKEAIQIIKLHSFYPWHSAGDYMHLCNEDDLKTLPLIREFNKFDLYTKSSPIPDIDALMPYYQSLIDKYLPGKLKW
;
A
#
# COMPACT_ATOMS: atom_id res chain seq x y z
N MET A 1 -28.40 -20.81 -14.96
CA MET A 1 -27.50 -19.87 -15.62
C MET A 1 -26.23 -19.86 -14.81
N ALA A 2 -25.08 -20.19 -15.40
CA ALA A 2 -23.80 -20.06 -14.71
C ALA A 2 -23.53 -18.58 -14.39
N PRO A 3 -22.88 -18.24 -13.28
CA PRO A 3 -22.58 -16.85 -12.95
C PRO A 3 -21.70 -16.21 -14.04
N PRO A 4 -21.80 -14.89 -14.29
CA PRO A 4 -21.06 -14.19 -15.34
C PRO A 4 -19.53 -14.36 -15.25
N THR A 5 -19.02 -14.69 -14.06
CA THR A 5 -17.61 -14.95 -13.81
C THR A 5 -17.08 -16.10 -14.65
N ALA A 6 -17.86 -17.18 -14.83
CA ALA A 6 -17.47 -18.42 -15.54
C ALA A 6 -16.99 -18.20 -16.99
N TYR A 7 -17.41 -17.13 -17.65
CA TYR A 7 -17.08 -16.84 -19.05
C TYR A 7 -15.69 -16.19 -19.23
N TYR A 8 -15.23 -15.42 -18.24
CA TYR A 8 -13.90 -14.79 -18.28
C TYR A 8 -12.78 -15.83 -18.09
N PHE A 9 -13.03 -16.88 -17.31
CA PHE A 9 -12.04 -17.93 -16.99
C PHE A 9 -11.58 -18.75 -18.20
N ASP A 10 -12.45 -19.01 -19.16
CA ASP A 10 -12.15 -19.93 -20.27
C ASP A 10 -11.48 -19.21 -21.45
N ALA A 11 -11.63 -17.89 -21.57
CA ALA A 11 -11.01 -17.10 -22.63
C ALA A 11 -9.58 -16.65 -22.28
N MET A 12 -9.32 -16.22 -21.05
CA MET A 12 -7.98 -15.78 -20.62
C MET A 12 -6.97 -16.94 -20.57
N ASN A 13 -7.38 -18.13 -20.10
CA ASN A 13 -6.53 -19.32 -20.12
C ASN A 13 -6.14 -19.73 -21.56
N ARG A 14 -7.06 -19.59 -22.52
CA ARG A 14 -6.77 -19.86 -23.94
C ARG A 14 -5.79 -18.85 -24.55
N MET A 15 -5.77 -17.60 -24.09
CA MET A 15 -4.83 -16.59 -24.58
C MET A 15 -3.40 -16.81 -24.05
N LEU A 16 -3.25 -17.21 -22.78
CA LEU A 16 -1.95 -17.59 -22.21
C LEU A 16 -1.36 -18.82 -22.92
N ASP A 17 -2.20 -19.81 -23.27
CA ASP A 17 -1.77 -20.98 -24.06
C ASP A 17 -1.30 -20.58 -25.47
N THR A 18 -1.97 -19.62 -26.14
CA THR A 18 -1.55 -19.18 -27.48
C THR A 18 -0.21 -18.41 -27.50
N GLN A 19 0.20 -17.78 -26.39
CA GLN A 19 1.50 -17.11 -26.32
C GLN A 19 2.66 -18.09 -26.10
N HIS A 20 2.42 -19.25 -25.47
CA HIS A 20 3.42 -20.31 -25.35
C HIS A 20 3.71 -21.03 -26.68
N ASP A 21 2.70 -21.13 -27.56
CA ASP A 21 2.88 -21.76 -28.87
C ASP A 21 3.77 -20.91 -29.81
N ASP A 22 3.69 -19.58 -29.75
CA ASP A 22 4.51 -18.69 -30.60
C ASP A 22 6.00 -18.66 -30.20
N GLU A 23 6.34 -18.79 -28.90
CA GLU A 23 7.74 -18.92 -28.45
C GLU A 23 8.36 -20.26 -28.85
N SER A 24 7.56 -21.33 -28.93
CA SER A 24 8.04 -22.66 -29.33
C SER A 24 8.38 -22.74 -30.84
N GLN A 25 7.70 -21.94 -31.67
CA GLN A 25 7.94 -21.87 -33.12
C GLN A 25 9.17 -21.02 -33.47
N ALA A 26 9.53 -20.06 -32.62
CA ALA A 26 10.70 -19.19 -32.83
C ALA A 26 12.05 -19.87 -32.50
N GLN A 27 12.06 -20.95 -31.72
CA GLN A 27 13.29 -21.67 -31.33
C GLN A 27 13.72 -22.79 -32.29
N LEU A 28 12.99 -23.05 -33.39
CA LEU A 28 13.30 -24.12 -34.35
C LEU A 28 14.04 -23.65 -35.62
N ILE A 29 14.47 -22.39 -35.68
CA ILE A 29 15.22 -21.85 -36.81
C ILE A 29 16.47 -21.14 -36.27
N ASN A 30 17.52 -21.90 -35.94
CA ASN A 30 18.93 -21.49 -36.02
C ASN A 30 19.81 -22.60 -35.44
N ASP A 31 20.09 -23.61 -36.27
CA ASP A 31 21.22 -24.51 -36.05
C ASP A 31 21.79 -24.89 -37.41
N ASP A 32 22.75 -24.10 -37.91
CA ASP A 32 23.80 -24.66 -38.75
C ASP A 32 25.05 -23.76 -38.85
N HIS A 33 26.23 -24.39 -38.71
CA HIS A 33 27.58 -23.98 -39.15
C HIS A 33 28.55 -23.23 -38.21
N ASN A 34 29.22 -24.03 -37.35
CA ASN A 34 30.66 -24.38 -37.33
C ASN A 34 31.79 -23.35 -37.68
N GLN A 35 32.60 -23.04 -36.64
CA GLN A 35 34.08 -22.94 -36.53
C GLN A 35 34.92 -21.71 -37.02
N PRO A 36 36.11 -21.47 -36.40
CA PRO A 36 36.72 -20.14 -36.21
C PRO A 36 37.98 -19.88 -37.04
N THR A 37 38.38 -18.61 -37.17
CA THR A 37 39.72 -18.21 -37.62
C THR A 37 40.31 -17.08 -36.78
N ASP A 38 41.58 -17.30 -36.44
CA ASP A 38 42.52 -16.53 -35.63
C ASP A 38 43.36 -15.57 -36.51
N THR A 39 43.57 -14.31 -36.10
CA THR A 39 44.75 -13.47 -36.49
C THR A 39 44.90 -12.21 -35.60
N SER A 40 45.91 -12.23 -34.71
CA SER A 40 46.95 -11.20 -34.43
C SER A 40 46.66 -9.68 -34.44
N SER A 41 46.57 -9.07 -33.23
CA SER A 41 47.34 -7.96 -32.55
C SER A 41 48.28 -6.99 -33.35
N PRO A 42 48.83 -5.85 -32.80
CA PRO A 42 48.69 -5.15 -31.49
C PRO A 42 48.62 -3.58 -31.53
N GLU A 43 48.60 -2.97 -30.32
CA GLU A 43 49.05 -1.61 -29.89
C GLU A 43 47.88 -0.72 -29.38
N GLN A 44 47.83 -0.23 -28.13
CA GLN A 44 48.88 0.38 -27.29
C GLN A 44 48.59 0.27 -25.77
N GLN A 45 49.68 0.34 -25.01
CA GLN A 45 49.90 0.19 -23.56
C GLN A 45 49.29 1.35 -22.72
N GLN A 46 48.74 1.15 -21.49
CA GLN A 46 49.41 0.92 -20.19
C GLN A 46 50.27 2.17 -19.74
N LEU A 47 50.27 2.78 -18.54
CA LEU A 47 50.09 2.39 -17.13
C LEU A 47 50.01 3.63 -16.18
N ILE A 48 49.30 3.46 -15.05
CA ILE A 48 49.68 3.72 -13.63
C ILE A 48 49.82 5.14 -13.02
N SER A 49 49.03 5.29 -11.94
CA SER A 49 49.11 6.06 -10.66
C SER A 49 50.23 7.08 -10.36
N SER A 50 49.88 8.13 -9.61
CA SER A 50 50.35 8.35 -8.21
C SER A 50 49.78 9.63 -7.58
N SER A 51 49.65 9.58 -6.25
CA SER A 51 49.09 10.56 -5.31
C SER A 51 49.94 11.82 -5.11
N ALA A 52 49.33 12.92 -4.64
CA ALA A 52 49.94 13.85 -3.67
C ALA A 52 48.89 14.81 -3.05
N ASN A 53 48.98 14.95 -1.73
CA ASN A 53 48.28 15.90 -0.85
C ASN A 53 48.65 17.37 -1.14
N ILE A 54 47.75 18.29 -0.78
CA ILE A 54 48.08 19.63 -0.27
C ILE A 54 47.14 19.97 0.91
N GLU A 55 47.73 20.30 2.04
CA GLU A 55 47.14 20.92 3.23
C GLU A 55 47.09 22.46 3.10
N GLY A 56 46.22 23.12 3.87
CA GLY A 56 46.25 24.57 4.16
C GLY A 56 44.91 25.10 4.66
N GLN A 57 44.70 25.18 5.99
CA GLN A 57 44.63 26.41 6.82
C GLN A 57 43.27 27.16 6.71
N GLU A 58 42.40 27.13 7.72
CA GLU A 58 42.36 27.91 8.99
C GLU A 58 41.89 29.37 8.82
N GLU A 59 40.81 29.73 9.54
CA GLU A 59 40.46 31.01 10.21
C GLU A 59 38.95 30.94 10.61
N GLU A 60 38.60 30.72 11.89
CA GLU A 60 38.38 31.68 13.01
C GLU A 60 37.06 32.49 12.90
N GLU A 61 36.06 32.19 13.75
CA GLU A 61 35.57 32.99 14.93
C GLU A 61 34.60 34.12 14.50
N GLU A 62 33.57 34.61 15.20
CA GLU A 62 32.98 34.64 16.56
C GLU A 62 31.56 35.28 16.31
N ASP A 63 30.45 35.08 17.03
CA ASP A 63 30.02 35.70 18.30
C ASP A 63 28.49 35.48 18.41
N LEU A 64 27.94 34.86 19.46
CA LEU A 64 27.39 35.42 20.72
C LEU A 64 26.07 36.23 20.65
N ALA A 65 25.07 35.61 21.30
CA ALA A 65 24.21 36.17 22.37
C ALA A 65 22.88 36.92 22.08
N SER A 66 21.79 36.23 22.46
CA SER A 66 20.86 36.60 23.55
C SER A 66 19.60 37.46 23.31
N LEU A 67 18.61 37.19 24.19
CA LEU A 67 17.41 37.94 24.60
C LEU A 67 16.13 37.66 23.77
N SER A 68 14.95 37.41 24.34
CA SER A 68 14.45 37.49 25.72
C SER A 68 13.07 36.85 25.85
N SER A 69 12.75 36.46 27.07
CA SER A 69 11.47 36.01 27.60
C SER A 69 10.41 37.12 27.69
N SER A 70 9.15 36.78 27.39
CA SER A 70 7.92 37.26 28.05
C SER A 70 6.84 36.22 27.75
N GLY A 71 6.22 35.56 28.73
CA GLY A 71 5.32 36.16 29.71
C GLY A 71 3.91 36.16 29.13
N PHE A 72 3.17 35.06 29.30
CA PHE A 72 1.73 34.99 29.02
C PHE A 72 1.04 34.43 30.25
N ASP A 73 0.23 35.30 30.85
CA ASP A 73 -0.63 35.03 31.99
C ASP A 73 -1.85 34.21 31.57
N ASP A 74 -2.18 33.26 32.44
CA ASP A 74 -3.44 32.50 32.48
C ASP A 74 -4.61 33.43 32.82
N ASP A 75 -5.74 33.30 32.13
CA ASP A 75 -7.06 33.68 32.65
C ASP A 75 -8.15 32.86 31.93
N GLU A 76 -8.63 31.80 32.61
CA GLU A 76 -9.97 31.24 32.39
C GLU A 76 -11.03 32.17 33.02
N PRO A 77 -12.28 32.10 32.54
CA PRO A 77 -13.34 32.01 33.53
C PRO A 77 -14.41 30.95 33.22
N GLU A 78 -14.60 30.11 34.23
CA GLU A 78 -15.84 29.65 34.86
C GLU A 78 -17.06 29.26 33.99
N VAL A 79 -17.29 27.95 34.05
CA VAL A 79 -18.55 27.22 33.86
C VAL A 79 -19.65 27.78 34.77
N SER A 80 -20.80 28.14 34.18
CA SER A 80 -22.07 28.24 34.91
C SER A 80 -23.00 27.08 34.53
N GLN A 81 -23.21 26.20 35.50
CA GLN A 81 -24.25 25.17 35.47
C GLN A 81 -25.61 25.81 35.79
N SER A 82 -26.61 25.56 34.95
CA SER A 82 -28.01 25.60 35.39
C SER A 82 -28.69 24.35 34.86
N GLY A 83 -29.16 23.52 35.80
CA GLY A 83 -29.96 22.35 35.53
C GLY A 83 -31.44 22.72 35.38
N SER A 84 -32.13 21.92 34.59
CA SER A 84 -33.55 21.67 34.76
C SER A 84 -33.85 20.22 34.39
N GLU A 85 -34.54 19.56 35.32
CA GLU A 85 -34.93 18.16 35.27
C GLU A 85 -36.12 17.90 34.34
N SER A 86 -36.18 16.64 33.92
CA SER A 86 -37.36 15.84 33.56
C SER A 86 -38.14 16.20 32.29
N ASP A 87 -38.04 15.32 31.30
CA ASP A 87 -39.23 14.53 30.96
C ASP A 87 -38.85 13.14 30.43
N SER A 88 -39.51 12.12 30.98
CA SER A 88 -39.32 10.71 30.66
C SER A 88 -40.29 10.29 29.55
N SER A 89 -39.78 9.77 28.44
CA SER A 89 -40.20 8.47 27.88
C SER A 89 -39.61 8.22 26.49
N SER A 90 -39.35 6.93 26.25
CA SER A 90 -39.36 6.23 24.96
C SER A 90 -38.03 5.74 24.41
N SER A 91 -38.07 4.43 24.13
CA SER A 91 -37.15 3.62 23.34
C SER A 91 -35.71 3.54 23.81
N THR A 92 -35.38 2.42 24.46
CA THR A 92 -34.07 1.77 24.29
C THR A 92 -33.94 1.37 22.82
N ALA A 93 -33.64 2.35 21.97
CA ALA A 93 -33.01 2.08 20.69
C ALA A 93 -31.68 1.43 21.04
N ASN A 94 -31.50 0.18 20.59
CA ASN A 94 -30.24 -0.52 20.63
C ASN A 94 -29.17 0.41 20.03
N ARG A 95 -28.37 1.06 20.87
CA ARG A 95 -27.32 1.98 20.42
C ARG A 95 -26.23 1.09 19.85
N ARG A 96 -26.42 0.66 18.60
CA ARG A 96 -25.38 0.02 17.79
C ARG A 96 -24.15 0.92 17.89
N VAL A 97 -23.11 0.44 18.56
CA VAL A 97 -21.83 1.14 18.63
C VAL A 97 -21.28 1.10 17.20
N ARG A 98 -21.40 2.22 16.50
CA ARG A 98 -20.74 2.41 15.22
C ARG A 98 -19.32 2.80 15.55
N VAL A 99 -18.36 1.92 15.25
CA VAL A 99 -16.95 2.29 15.20
C VAL A 99 -16.84 3.14 13.93
N LEU A 100 -16.82 4.46 14.10
CA LEU A 100 -16.61 5.37 12.98
C LEU A 100 -15.22 5.10 12.41
N ASP A 101 -15.09 5.05 11.09
CA ASP A 101 -13.77 4.98 10.46
C ASP A 101 -13.04 6.30 10.80
N PRO A 102 -11.94 6.26 11.56
CA PRO A 102 -11.23 7.48 11.96
C PRO A 102 -10.73 8.31 10.78
N SER A 103 -10.61 7.71 9.58
CA SER A 103 -10.28 8.41 8.35
C SER A 103 -11.37 9.40 7.90
N GLU A 104 -12.64 9.20 8.27
CA GLU A 104 -13.76 10.07 7.88
C GLU A 104 -13.52 11.53 8.25
N HIS A 105 -12.90 11.82 9.39
CA HIS A 105 -12.66 13.19 9.85
C HIS A 105 -11.77 14.05 8.94
N PHE A 106 -11.00 13.42 8.06
CA PHE A 106 -10.03 14.08 7.20
C PHE A 106 -10.20 13.70 5.73
N ARG A 107 -11.28 12.98 5.40
CA ARG A 107 -11.69 12.78 4.01
C ARG A 107 -12.06 14.15 3.46
N PRO A 108 -11.49 14.59 2.34
CA PRO A 108 -11.80 15.90 1.79
C PRO A 108 -13.17 15.87 1.07
N GLU A 109 -14.26 15.70 1.82
CA GLU A 109 -15.62 15.45 1.29
C GLU A 109 -16.19 16.59 0.47
N GLU A 110 -15.79 17.83 0.75
CA GLU A 110 -16.11 18.99 -0.08
C GLU A 110 -15.60 18.83 -1.54
N THR A 111 -14.51 18.08 -1.75
CA THR A 111 -13.92 17.78 -3.07
C THR A 111 -14.50 16.55 -3.77
N TYR A 112 -15.36 15.78 -3.11
CA TYR A 112 -15.93 14.52 -3.64
C TYR A 112 -17.32 14.67 -4.25
N LYS A 113 -17.89 15.89 -4.23
CA LYS A 113 -19.21 16.19 -4.82
C LYS A 113 -19.28 15.86 -6.32
N ASP A 114 -18.14 15.83 -7.01
CA ASP A 114 -18.03 15.53 -8.44
C ASP A 114 -17.61 14.07 -8.74
N LEU A 115 -17.42 13.22 -7.72
CA LEU A 115 -17.16 11.80 -7.94
C LEU A 115 -18.48 11.07 -8.25
N GLU A 116 -18.52 10.34 -9.37
CA GLU A 116 -19.59 9.39 -9.62
C GLU A 116 -19.43 8.19 -8.68
N LEU A 117 -20.11 8.21 -7.54
CA LEU A 117 -20.05 7.14 -6.53
C LEU A 117 -21.01 5.97 -6.81
N HIS A 118 -21.62 5.97 -8.00
CA HIS A 118 -22.50 4.92 -8.53
C HIS A 118 -23.54 4.37 -7.54
N GLY A 119 -24.17 5.28 -6.78
CA GLY A 119 -25.26 4.96 -5.88
C GLY A 119 -24.87 4.63 -4.44
N LYS A 120 -23.58 4.71 -4.09
CA LYS A 120 -23.08 4.62 -2.72
C LYS A 120 -22.67 6.01 -2.21
N ALA A 121 -23.15 6.44 -1.05
CA ALA A 121 -22.76 7.72 -0.46
C ALA A 121 -21.36 7.62 0.19
N VAL A 122 -20.67 8.75 0.37
CA VAL A 122 -19.30 8.79 0.93
C VAL A 122 -19.23 8.15 2.33
N ASP A 123 -20.27 8.35 3.15
CA ASP A 123 -20.43 7.80 4.50
C ASP A 123 -20.82 6.31 4.53
N GLU A 124 -21.04 5.70 3.36
CA GLU A 124 -21.29 4.27 3.23
C GLU A 124 -20.00 3.47 2.95
N PHE A 125 -18.88 4.13 2.63
CA PHE A 125 -17.58 3.50 2.40
C PHE A 125 -16.78 3.29 3.69
N ARG A 126 -16.13 2.14 3.80
CA ARG A 126 -15.32 1.69 4.95
C ARG A 126 -16.09 1.72 6.26
N ARG A 127 -17.34 1.27 6.22
CA ARG A 127 -18.12 1.14 7.44
C ARG A 127 -17.63 -0.05 8.26
N TYR A 128 -17.13 0.25 9.45
CA TYR A 128 -16.83 -0.74 10.47
C TYR A 128 -17.96 -0.76 11.49
N SER A 129 -18.45 -1.95 11.81
CA SER A 129 -19.45 -2.13 12.85
C SER A 129 -19.08 -3.31 13.73
N GLU A 130 -19.53 -3.26 14.96
CA GLU A 130 -19.55 -4.42 15.85
C GLU A 130 -20.86 -5.21 15.71
N ASP A 131 -21.61 -5.00 14.62
CA ASP A 131 -22.84 -5.76 14.38
C ASP A 131 -22.47 -7.18 13.94
N ASP A 132 -22.52 -8.10 14.90
CA ASP A 132 -22.16 -9.49 14.71
C ASP A 132 -23.20 -10.25 13.84
N GLU A 133 -24.20 -9.61 13.22
CA GLU A 133 -25.16 -10.25 12.30
C GLU A 133 -24.78 -10.09 10.80
N ASP A 134 -23.89 -9.16 10.46
CA ASP A 134 -23.42 -8.95 9.08
C ASP A 134 -22.15 -9.79 8.82
N TYR A 135 -22.25 -10.74 7.89
CA TYR A 135 -21.16 -11.68 7.60
C TYR A 135 -19.89 -10.97 7.08
N ILE A 136 -20.02 -9.88 6.33
CA ILE A 136 -18.87 -9.10 5.82
C ILE A 136 -18.18 -8.45 7.01
N GLN A 137 -18.96 -7.85 7.91
CA GLN A 137 -18.43 -7.17 9.10
C GLN A 137 -17.75 -8.16 10.06
N GLN A 138 -18.32 -9.35 10.25
CA GLN A 138 -17.68 -10.42 11.03
C GLN A 138 -16.33 -10.86 10.43
N ARG A 139 -16.29 -11.05 9.10
CA ARG A 139 -15.08 -11.43 8.36
C ARG A 139 -13.98 -10.37 8.53
N VAL A 140 -14.32 -9.11 8.28
CA VAL A 140 -13.42 -7.95 8.41
C VAL A 140 -12.89 -7.83 9.84
N LYS A 141 -13.78 -7.88 10.85
CA LYS A 141 -13.42 -7.85 12.27
C LYS A 141 -12.47 -8.99 12.63
N ARG A 142 -12.75 -10.23 12.22
CA ARG A 142 -11.88 -11.39 12.46
C ARG A 142 -10.49 -11.20 11.86
N THR A 143 -10.42 -10.69 10.63
CA THR A 143 -9.14 -10.43 9.93
C THR A 143 -8.31 -9.40 10.69
N TYR A 144 -8.88 -8.26 11.06
CA TYR A 144 -8.17 -7.23 11.82
C TYR A 144 -7.78 -7.68 13.23
N TYR A 145 -8.64 -8.41 13.96
CA TYR A 145 -8.28 -8.94 15.27
C TYR A 145 -7.12 -9.94 15.18
N ALA A 146 -7.10 -10.81 14.17
CA ALA A 146 -5.98 -11.70 13.92
C ALA A 146 -4.70 -10.92 13.54
N MET A 147 -4.83 -9.87 12.71
CA MET A 147 -3.73 -9.00 12.34
C MET A 147 -3.11 -8.32 13.56
N HIS A 148 -3.92 -7.61 14.34
CA HIS A 148 -3.50 -6.82 15.49
C HIS A 148 -2.88 -7.67 16.61
N LYS A 149 -3.36 -8.89 16.78
CA LYS A 149 -2.79 -9.88 17.71
C LYS A 149 -1.40 -10.36 17.29
N ASN A 150 -1.18 -10.61 16.00
CA ASN A 150 -0.03 -11.42 15.54
C ASN A 150 1.08 -10.63 14.82
N GLN A 151 0.80 -9.43 14.33
CA GLN A 151 1.79 -8.56 13.67
C GLN A 151 2.70 -7.88 14.72
N THR A 152 3.68 -8.63 15.21
CA THR A 152 4.74 -8.14 16.11
C THR A 152 5.99 -7.73 15.33
N VAL A 153 6.92 -7.02 15.99
CA VAL A 153 8.25 -6.72 15.41
C VAL A 153 8.97 -7.99 14.97
N GLU A 154 8.89 -9.06 15.76
CA GLU A 154 9.49 -10.36 15.42
C GLU A 154 8.82 -10.97 14.18
N PHE A 155 7.49 -10.97 14.14
CA PHE A 155 6.73 -11.49 13.00
C PHE A 155 7.08 -10.76 11.70
N VAL A 156 7.05 -9.42 11.72
CA VAL A 156 7.34 -8.58 10.55
C VAL A 156 8.75 -8.83 10.02
N ARG A 157 9.76 -8.85 10.91
CA ARG A 157 11.14 -9.17 10.50
C ARG A 157 11.24 -10.56 9.88
N GLY A 158 10.60 -11.56 10.48
CA GLY A 158 10.56 -12.90 9.94
C GLY A 158 9.89 -12.99 8.57
N ARG A 159 8.86 -12.17 8.31
CA ARG A 159 8.19 -12.10 7.01
C ARG A 159 9.04 -11.40 5.95
N ILE A 160 9.72 -10.30 6.30
CA ILE A 160 10.72 -9.67 5.43
C ILE A 160 11.77 -10.72 5.03
N ASP A 161 12.40 -11.39 6.01
CA ASP A 161 13.44 -12.40 5.74
C ASP A 161 12.95 -13.59 4.90
N LYS A 162 11.67 -13.96 5.03
CA LYS A 162 11.06 -15.04 4.26
C LYS A 162 10.80 -14.63 2.81
N TRP A 163 10.07 -13.53 2.62
CA TRP A 163 9.45 -13.19 1.34
C TRP A 163 10.34 -12.36 0.43
N THR A 164 11.33 -11.64 0.97
CA THR A 164 12.26 -10.86 0.12
C THR A 164 13.40 -11.70 -0.45
N LYS A 165 13.24 -13.03 -0.45
CA LYS A 165 14.08 -13.95 -1.20
C LYS A 165 13.62 -14.09 -2.65
N PHE A 166 12.38 -13.70 -2.94
CA PHE A 166 11.78 -13.70 -4.27
C PHE A 166 11.99 -15.02 -5.03
N ASN A 167 11.73 -16.13 -4.35
CA ASN A 167 11.98 -17.48 -4.86
C ASN A 167 10.73 -18.37 -4.83
N HIS A 168 9.55 -17.75 -4.80
CA HIS A 168 8.26 -18.45 -4.74
C HIS A 168 7.65 -18.64 -6.12
N ALA A 169 7.83 -17.67 -7.03
CA ALA A 169 7.41 -17.81 -8.42
C ALA A 169 8.19 -16.89 -9.38
N GLU A 170 8.14 -17.21 -10.67
CA GLU A 170 8.54 -16.31 -11.76
C GLU A 170 7.33 -16.07 -12.66
N LEU A 171 6.75 -14.87 -12.59
CA LEU A 171 5.51 -14.49 -13.28
C LEU A 171 5.65 -13.08 -13.86
N THR A 172 5.04 -12.85 -15.02
CA THR A 172 4.77 -11.51 -15.52
C THR A 172 3.71 -10.81 -14.65
N ILE A 173 3.60 -9.48 -14.76
CA ILE A 173 2.55 -8.71 -14.08
C ILE A 173 1.15 -9.22 -14.47
N MET A 174 0.93 -9.51 -15.76
CA MET A 174 -0.39 -9.98 -16.22
C MET A 174 -0.71 -11.36 -15.66
N GLU A 175 0.24 -12.31 -15.67
CA GLU A 175 0.05 -13.63 -15.04
C GLU A 175 -0.28 -13.51 -13.55
N ALA A 176 0.36 -12.60 -12.83
CA ALA A 176 0.07 -12.33 -11.41
C ALA A 176 -1.35 -11.74 -11.24
N LEU A 177 -1.77 -10.80 -12.09
CA LEU A 177 -3.13 -10.23 -12.06
C LEU A 177 -4.20 -11.28 -12.31
N VAL A 178 -4.01 -12.16 -13.29
CA VAL A 178 -4.95 -13.26 -13.57
C VAL A 178 -5.12 -14.14 -12.33
N ARG A 179 -4.04 -14.44 -11.61
CA ARG A 179 -4.08 -15.26 -10.40
C ARG A 179 -4.87 -14.61 -9.26
N LEU A 180 -4.85 -13.28 -9.16
CA LEU A 180 -5.66 -12.55 -8.16
C LEU A 180 -7.17 -12.65 -8.39
N ASN A 181 -7.62 -13.18 -9.54
CA ASN A 181 -9.04 -13.45 -9.78
C ASN A 181 -9.63 -14.46 -8.77
N ASP A 182 -8.79 -15.31 -8.17
CA ASP A 182 -9.22 -16.31 -7.19
C ASP A 182 -9.26 -15.77 -5.74
N LEU A 183 -8.94 -14.49 -5.55
CA LEU A 183 -8.86 -13.86 -4.22
C LEU A 183 -10.02 -12.89 -3.98
N ILE A 184 -10.73 -13.13 -2.87
CA ILE A 184 -11.62 -12.17 -2.22
C ILE A 184 -10.91 -11.62 -1.00
N ASP A 185 -10.84 -10.29 -0.87
CA ASP A 185 -10.20 -9.60 0.24
C ASP A 185 -11.07 -9.67 1.51
N GLU A 186 -10.59 -10.37 2.54
CA GLU A 186 -11.32 -10.56 3.80
C GLU A 186 -11.33 -9.31 4.71
N SER A 187 -10.52 -8.30 4.40
CA SER A 187 -10.44 -7.05 5.16
C SER A 187 -11.28 -5.91 4.58
N ASP A 188 -11.70 -6.03 3.31
CA ASP A 188 -12.48 -5.00 2.64
C ASP A 188 -13.98 -5.09 3.01
N PRO A 189 -14.58 -4.05 3.63
CA PRO A 189 -16.00 -4.01 3.92
C PRO A 189 -16.85 -3.56 2.71
N ASP A 190 -16.23 -3.06 1.64
CA ASP A 190 -16.89 -2.40 0.53
C ASP A 190 -17.05 -3.26 -0.72
N ASN A 191 -16.32 -4.38 -0.82
CA ASN A 191 -16.28 -5.21 -2.02
C ASN A 191 -16.23 -6.73 -1.71
N ASP A 192 -16.91 -7.51 -2.55
CA ASP A 192 -16.84 -8.99 -2.58
C ASP A 192 -16.52 -9.51 -4.01
N LEU A 193 -16.08 -8.61 -4.89
CA LEU A 193 -15.64 -8.91 -6.25
C LEU A 193 -14.18 -9.39 -6.26
N PRO A 194 -13.77 -10.14 -7.30
CA PRO A 194 -12.37 -10.51 -7.50
C PRO A 194 -11.44 -9.29 -7.54
N ASN A 195 -10.28 -9.37 -6.90
CA ASN A 195 -9.36 -8.23 -6.76
C ASN A 195 -8.84 -7.70 -8.11
N ILE A 196 -8.83 -8.52 -9.17
CA ILE A 196 -8.50 -8.05 -10.53
C ILE A 196 -9.50 -6.98 -11.03
N VAL A 197 -10.79 -7.09 -10.67
CA VAL A 197 -11.80 -6.10 -11.07
C VAL A 197 -11.47 -4.74 -10.45
N HIS A 198 -11.15 -4.75 -9.15
CA HIS A 198 -10.75 -3.55 -8.40
C HIS A 198 -9.50 -2.89 -9.01
N ALA A 199 -8.50 -3.69 -9.39
CA ALA A 199 -7.30 -3.19 -10.05
C ALA A 199 -7.61 -2.39 -11.34
N PHE A 200 -8.47 -2.92 -12.21
CA PHE A 200 -8.86 -2.22 -13.44
C PHE A 200 -9.78 -1.01 -13.17
N GLN A 201 -10.66 -1.07 -12.18
CA GLN A 201 -11.50 0.06 -11.77
C GLN A 201 -10.64 1.26 -11.31
N THR A 202 -9.67 0.99 -10.43
CA THR A 202 -8.73 1.99 -9.93
C THR A 202 -7.91 2.59 -11.08
N ALA A 203 -7.33 1.72 -11.92
CA ALA A 203 -6.49 2.14 -13.04
C ALA A 203 -7.24 2.99 -14.08
N GLU A 204 -8.46 2.60 -14.46
CA GLU A 204 -9.26 3.36 -15.44
C GLU A 204 -9.72 4.70 -14.88
N ARG A 205 -10.04 4.77 -13.59
CA ARG A 205 -10.41 6.05 -12.99
C ARG A 205 -9.23 7.01 -12.96
N ILE A 206 -8.05 6.53 -12.59
CA ILE A 206 -6.82 7.32 -12.66
C ILE A 206 -6.61 7.80 -14.10
N ARG A 207 -6.71 6.90 -15.09
CA ARG A 207 -6.52 7.22 -16.50
C ARG A 207 -7.50 8.29 -17.01
N ALA A 208 -8.73 8.30 -16.50
CA ALA A 208 -9.71 9.32 -16.86
C ALA A 208 -9.38 10.71 -16.28
N VAL A 209 -8.79 10.77 -15.08
CA VAL A 209 -8.49 12.03 -14.37
C VAL A 209 -7.10 12.56 -14.69
N HIS A 210 -6.12 11.69 -14.88
CA HIS A 210 -4.70 12.00 -15.10
C HIS A 210 -4.19 11.40 -16.43
N PRO A 211 -4.82 11.70 -17.59
CA PRO A 211 -4.56 10.99 -18.85
C PRO A 211 -3.11 11.08 -19.38
N ASP A 212 -2.34 12.04 -18.88
CA ASP A 212 -0.93 12.29 -19.21
C ASP A 212 0.06 11.55 -18.29
N GLN A 213 -0.41 10.85 -17.25
CA GLN A 213 0.43 10.16 -16.26
C GLN A 213 0.31 8.64 -16.36
N ASP A 214 0.77 8.08 -17.48
CA ASP A 214 0.64 6.64 -17.75
C ASP A 214 1.30 5.72 -16.72
N TRP A 215 2.38 6.15 -16.06
CA TRP A 215 2.96 5.44 -14.91
C TRP A 215 1.99 5.32 -13.72
N LEU A 216 1.13 6.31 -13.50
CA LEU A 216 0.15 6.31 -12.41
C LEU A 216 -1.01 5.36 -12.73
N HIS A 217 -1.37 5.21 -14.01
CA HIS A 217 -2.37 4.24 -14.45
C HIS A 217 -1.89 2.82 -14.12
N LEU A 218 -0.63 2.51 -14.46
CA LEU A 218 -0.02 1.22 -14.12
C LEU A 218 0.10 1.05 -12.61
N THR A 219 0.44 2.10 -11.86
CA THR A 219 0.46 2.08 -10.40
C THR A 219 -0.89 1.67 -9.83
N GLY A 220 -1.99 2.23 -10.36
CA GLY A 220 -3.35 1.82 -10.02
C GLY A 220 -3.66 0.37 -10.34
N LEU A 221 -3.14 -0.16 -11.45
CA LEU A 221 -3.35 -1.57 -11.79
C LEU A 221 -2.61 -2.53 -10.85
N ILE A 222 -1.43 -2.16 -10.36
CA ILE A 222 -0.55 -3.09 -9.63
C ILE A 222 -0.45 -2.86 -8.12
N HIS A 223 -1.11 -1.84 -7.56
CA HIS A 223 -0.97 -1.48 -6.15
C HIS A 223 -1.24 -2.66 -5.20
N ASP A 224 -2.27 -3.43 -5.52
CA ASP A 224 -2.72 -4.60 -4.78
C ASP A 224 -2.01 -5.90 -5.16
N LEU A 225 -1.08 -5.87 -6.11
CA LEU A 225 -0.53 -7.11 -6.69
C LEU A 225 0.29 -7.94 -5.68
N GLY A 226 0.72 -7.31 -4.59
CA GLY A 226 1.32 -7.99 -3.46
C GLY A 226 0.39 -8.97 -2.74
N LYS A 227 -0.92 -8.91 -2.98
CA LYS A 227 -1.90 -9.86 -2.44
C LYS A 227 -1.70 -11.31 -2.94
N ILE A 228 -0.85 -11.49 -3.95
CA ILE A 228 -0.42 -12.82 -4.43
C ILE A 228 0.18 -13.69 -3.32
N LEU A 229 0.67 -13.09 -2.22
CA LEU A 229 1.10 -13.79 -1.01
C LEU A 229 0.04 -14.78 -0.48
N VAL A 230 -1.26 -14.47 -0.61
CA VAL A 230 -2.33 -15.39 -0.19
C VAL A 230 -2.30 -16.68 -1.02
N LEU A 231 -2.05 -16.55 -2.32
CA LEU A 231 -1.95 -17.69 -3.24
C LEU A 231 -0.68 -18.52 -3.00
N PHE A 232 0.32 -17.94 -2.34
CA PHE A 232 1.51 -18.63 -1.86
C PHE A 232 1.36 -19.19 -0.43
N GLY A 233 0.16 -19.09 0.14
CA GLY A 233 -0.21 -19.71 1.42
C GLY A 233 0.01 -18.84 2.66
N GLU A 234 0.15 -17.52 2.53
CA GLU A 234 -0.02 -16.64 3.70
C GLU A 234 -1.50 -16.48 4.06
N GLU A 235 -1.72 -16.34 5.36
CA GLU A 235 -3.02 -15.98 5.91
C GLU A 235 -3.37 -14.53 5.52
N GLN A 236 -4.63 -14.25 5.22
CA GLN A 236 -5.04 -12.93 4.74
C GLN A 236 -4.72 -11.79 5.74
N TRP A 237 -4.81 -12.02 7.05
CA TRP A 237 -4.43 -11.01 8.06
C TRP A 237 -2.94 -10.61 8.00
N ALA A 238 -2.09 -11.41 7.35
CA ALA A 238 -0.68 -11.13 7.09
C ALA A 238 -0.42 -10.58 5.68
N VAL A 239 -1.48 -10.21 4.95
CA VAL A 239 -1.40 -9.76 3.55
C VAL A 239 -2.24 -8.51 3.30
N VAL A 240 -3.52 -8.50 3.66
CA VAL A 240 -4.49 -7.44 3.37
C VAL A 240 -4.76 -6.55 4.60
N GLY A 241 -5.51 -5.47 4.39
CA GLY A 241 -5.98 -4.57 5.43
C GLY A 241 -5.10 -3.35 5.66
N ASP A 242 -5.65 -2.39 6.40
CA ASP A 242 -4.95 -1.16 6.78
C ASP A 242 -3.64 -1.49 7.52
N THR A 243 -2.56 -0.84 7.11
CA THR A 243 -1.25 -1.01 7.75
C THR A 243 -1.05 -0.04 8.92
N TYR A 244 -0.16 -0.40 9.82
CA TYR A 244 0.27 0.43 10.95
C TYR A 244 1.74 0.16 11.27
N LEU A 245 2.33 0.91 12.19
CA LEU A 245 3.73 0.70 12.58
C LEU A 245 3.82 -0.31 13.74
N VAL A 246 4.69 -1.30 13.59
CA VAL A 246 5.09 -2.18 14.70
C VAL A 246 6.29 -1.56 15.42
N GLY A 247 6.54 -1.92 16.67
CA GLY A 247 7.73 -1.47 17.39
C GLY A 247 7.69 -0.05 17.95
N CYS A 248 6.54 0.63 17.87
CA CYS A 248 6.19 1.82 18.64
C CYS A 248 4.72 1.74 19.10
N GLU A 249 4.28 2.72 19.88
CA GLU A 249 2.89 2.82 20.33
C GLU A 249 1.91 2.78 19.16
N PHE A 250 0.93 1.86 19.24
CA PHE A 250 -0.12 1.74 18.24
C PHE A 250 -1.02 2.99 18.23
N GLY A 251 -1.10 3.66 17.09
CA GLY A 251 -1.89 4.88 16.88
C GLY A 251 -3.38 4.72 17.22
N PRO A 252 -4.03 5.77 17.75
CA PRO A 252 -5.43 5.74 18.18
C PRO A 252 -6.42 5.52 17.03
N SER A 253 -6.04 5.88 15.79
CA SER A 253 -6.93 5.82 14.62
C SER A 253 -6.92 4.47 13.88
N ILE A 254 -6.16 3.48 14.36
CA ILE A 254 -6.17 2.13 13.79
C ILE A 254 -7.59 1.54 13.95
N VAL A 255 -8.06 0.83 12.92
CA VAL A 255 -9.38 0.18 12.95
C VAL A 255 -9.44 -0.81 14.14
N TYR A 256 -10.54 -0.79 14.90
CA TYR A 256 -10.75 -1.63 16.11
C TYR A 256 -9.70 -1.47 17.24
N ARG A 257 -8.92 -0.38 17.23
CA ARG A 257 -7.80 -0.12 18.15
C ARG A 257 -8.10 -0.32 19.64
N GLU A 258 -9.34 -0.09 20.08
CA GLU A 258 -9.73 -0.14 21.49
C GLU A 258 -9.55 -1.54 22.10
N HIS A 259 -9.78 -2.62 21.34
CA HIS A 259 -9.83 -3.98 21.87
C HIS A 259 -9.01 -5.00 21.07
N SER A 260 -8.72 -4.76 19.80
CA SER A 260 -8.08 -5.77 18.94
C SER A 260 -6.61 -6.06 19.28
N PHE A 261 -5.96 -5.17 20.04
CA PHE A 261 -4.54 -5.29 20.42
C PHE A 261 -4.31 -5.91 21.79
N ASP A 262 -5.37 -6.20 22.56
CA ASP A 262 -5.26 -6.69 23.95
C ASP A 262 -4.47 -8.01 24.07
N GLU A 263 -4.44 -8.82 23.01
CA GLU A 263 -3.67 -10.07 22.95
C GLU A 263 -2.31 -9.92 22.27
N CYS A 264 -1.95 -8.72 21.78
CA CYS A 264 -0.67 -8.48 21.13
C CYS A 264 0.44 -8.37 22.19
N PRO A 265 1.49 -9.21 22.15
CA PRO A 265 2.55 -9.16 23.16
C PRO A 265 3.35 -7.85 23.11
N ASP A 266 3.49 -7.23 21.93
CA ASP A 266 4.23 -5.97 21.76
C ASP A 266 3.55 -4.79 22.46
N LEU A 267 2.22 -4.86 22.72
CA LEU A 267 1.49 -3.85 23.50
C LEU A 267 2.03 -3.71 24.93
N TYR A 268 2.59 -4.79 25.49
CA TYR A 268 3.07 -4.86 26.87
C TYR A 268 4.61 -4.82 26.98
N ASP A 269 5.31 -4.77 25.85
CA ASP A 269 6.77 -4.72 25.82
C ASP A 269 7.26 -3.27 25.90
N SER A 270 8.06 -2.96 26.93
CA SER A 270 8.60 -1.61 27.17
C SER A 270 9.48 -1.08 26.04
N ARG A 271 9.97 -1.96 25.15
CA ARG A 271 10.75 -1.57 23.96
C ARG A 271 9.85 -1.01 22.85
N TYR A 272 8.58 -1.39 22.81
CA TYR A 272 7.67 -1.15 21.69
C TYR A 272 6.47 -0.29 22.09
N ASN A 273 6.05 -0.30 23.35
CA ASN A 273 4.81 0.37 23.76
C ASN A 273 4.96 1.86 24.15
N THR A 274 6.04 2.50 23.74
CA THR A 274 6.24 3.95 23.93
C THR A 274 6.06 4.68 22.61
N LYS A 275 5.80 5.99 22.67
CA LYS A 275 5.59 6.86 21.49
C LYS A 275 6.57 6.57 20.34
N TYR A 276 7.86 6.44 20.65
CA TYR A 276 8.89 6.17 19.63
C TYR A 276 9.31 4.70 19.57
N GLY A 277 9.16 3.95 20.68
CA GLY A 277 9.61 2.57 20.77
C GLY A 277 11.05 2.39 20.31
N ILE A 278 11.25 1.68 19.19
CA ILE A 278 12.58 1.44 18.60
C ILE A 278 13.05 2.51 17.60
N TYR A 279 12.25 3.53 17.35
CA TYR A 279 12.53 4.53 16.32
C TYR A 279 13.10 5.82 16.90
N GLU A 280 13.85 6.54 16.06
CA GLU A 280 14.22 7.92 16.35
C GLU A 280 13.11 8.89 15.91
N PRO A 281 12.92 10.02 16.61
CA PRO A 281 11.99 11.07 16.17
C PRO A 281 12.29 11.52 14.74
N GLN A 282 11.24 11.67 13.92
CA GLN A 282 11.35 12.13 12.52
C GLN A 282 12.33 11.32 11.66
N CYS A 283 12.55 10.04 11.97
CA CYS A 283 13.44 9.17 11.20
C CYS A 283 12.98 8.95 9.75
N GLY A 284 11.71 9.24 9.44
CA GLY A 284 11.11 9.10 8.13
C GLY A 284 10.52 7.71 7.90
N LEU A 285 9.45 7.63 7.12
CA LEU A 285 8.70 6.39 6.90
C LEU A 285 9.49 5.31 6.14
N ASN A 286 10.64 5.65 5.55
CA ASN A 286 11.55 4.65 4.98
C ASN A 286 12.36 3.88 6.05
N ASN A 287 12.42 4.39 7.28
CA ASN A 287 13.22 3.84 8.37
C ASN A 287 12.37 3.19 9.49
N VAL A 288 11.08 2.98 9.23
CA VAL A 288 10.16 2.31 10.16
C VAL A 288 9.76 0.92 9.67
N LEU A 289 9.26 0.08 10.57
CA LEU A 289 8.66 -1.20 10.24
C LEU A 289 7.13 -1.06 10.23
N PHE A 290 6.55 -1.26 9.06
CA PHE A 290 5.12 -1.44 8.89
C PHE A 290 4.71 -2.88 9.28
N SER A 291 3.48 -3.06 9.73
CA SER A 291 2.80 -4.36 9.70
C SER A 291 2.97 -4.98 8.32
N TRP A 292 3.36 -6.25 8.26
CA TRP A 292 3.68 -6.91 7.01
C TRP A 292 2.42 -7.14 6.16
N GLY A 293 2.50 -6.86 4.86
CA GLY A 293 1.38 -7.05 3.94
C GLY A 293 1.77 -6.78 2.49
N HIS A 294 0.74 -6.66 1.64
CA HIS A 294 0.86 -6.46 0.20
C HIS A 294 1.62 -5.18 -0.18
N ASP A 295 1.45 -4.07 0.56
CA ASP A 295 2.15 -2.80 0.36
C ASP A 295 3.69 -2.98 0.33
N GLU A 296 4.25 -3.40 1.47
CA GLU A 296 5.70 -3.52 1.66
C GLU A 296 6.27 -4.63 0.77
N TYR A 297 5.53 -5.74 0.60
CA TYR A 297 5.96 -6.81 -0.28
C TYR A 297 6.03 -6.35 -1.75
N MET A 298 4.98 -5.71 -2.27
CA MET A 298 4.95 -5.24 -3.66
C MET A 298 6.00 -4.16 -3.90
N ALA A 299 6.16 -3.21 -2.97
CA ALA A 299 7.22 -2.20 -3.06
C ALA A 299 8.61 -2.84 -3.13
N ARG A 300 8.85 -3.89 -2.34
CA ARG A 300 10.13 -4.63 -2.36
C ARG A 300 10.31 -5.48 -3.61
N VAL A 301 9.25 -6.08 -4.16
CA VAL A 301 9.28 -6.72 -5.48
C VAL A 301 9.74 -5.69 -6.51
N LEU A 302 9.11 -4.53 -6.59
CA LEU A 302 9.49 -3.48 -7.55
C LEU A 302 10.93 -3.01 -7.39
N GLN A 303 11.40 -2.85 -6.16
CA GLN A 303 12.79 -2.44 -5.86
C GLN A 303 13.82 -3.52 -6.17
N ASN A 304 13.44 -4.80 -6.14
CA ASN A 304 14.32 -5.92 -6.44
C ASN A 304 14.55 -6.12 -7.95
N HIS A 305 13.78 -5.46 -8.81
CA HIS A 305 13.88 -5.60 -10.27
C HIS A 305 14.48 -4.34 -10.91
N PRO A 306 15.76 -4.38 -11.33
CA PRO A 306 16.42 -3.24 -11.96
C PRO A 306 15.75 -2.76 -13.26
N GLU A 307 14.97 -3.63 -13.91
CA GLU A 307 14.21 -3.33 -15.11
C GLU A 307 12.96 -2.49 -14.85
N CYS A 308 12.56 -2.34 -13.57
CA CYS A 308 11.48 -1.47 -13.16
C CYS A 308 11.82 0.00 -13.47
N LYS A 309 11.03 0.62 -14.34
CA LYS A 309 11.15 2.03 -14.72
C LYS A 309 10.07 2.92 -14.10
N LEU A 310 9.28 2.38 -13.16
CA LEU A 310 8.33 3.19 -12.42
C LEU A 310 9.07 4.25 -11.59
N PRO A 311 8.52 5.46 -11.48
CA PRO A 311 9.13 6.51 -10.67
C PRO A 311 9.07 6.16 -9.17
N LYS A 312 9.89 6.84 -8.36
CA LYS A 312 9.93 6.61 -6.89
C LYS A 312 8.57 6.84 -6.25
N GLU A 313 7.83 7.81 -6.77
CA GLU A 313 6.48 8.20 -6.39
C GLU A 313 5.49 7.02 -6.50
N ALA A 314 5.60 6.20 -7.55
CA ALA A 314 4.78 5.00 -7.70
C ALA A 314 5.05 3.97 -6.59
N ILE A 315 6.33 3.76 -6.27
CA ILE A 315 6.73 2.83 -5.20
C ILE A 315 6.27 3.35 -3.84
N GLN A 316 6.32 4.67 -3.62
CA GLN A 316 5.80 5.30 -2.39
C GLN A 316 4.27 5.16 -2.27
N ILE A 317 3.53 5.35 -3.37
CA ILE A 317 2.09 5.08 -3.41
C ILE A 317 1.82 3.64 -2.97
N ILE A 318 2.44 2.67 -3.64
CA ILE A 318 2.22 1.25 -3.37
C ILE A 318 2.59 0.88 -1.93
N LYS A 319 3.68 1.44 -1.40
CA LYS A 319 4.12 1.16 -0.03
C LYS A 319 3.21 1.75 1.06
N LEU A 320 2.49 2.83 0.77
CA LEU A 320 1.82 3.64 1.79
C LEU A 320 0.30 3.75 1.61
N HIS A 321 -0.27 3.16 0.55
CA HIS A 321 -1.70 3.30 0.24
C HIS A 321 -2.64 2.66 1.27
N SER A 322 -2.17 1.66 2.02
CA SER A 322 -2.92 1.07 3.13
C SER A 322 -2.66 1.75 4.48
N PHE A 323 -1.79 2.76 4.56
CA PHE A 323 -1.39 3.40 5.83
C PHE A 323 -2.39 4.47 6.29
N TYR A 324 -3.66 4.09 6.39
CA TYR A 324 -4.80 4.96 6.75
C TYR A 324 -4.60 5.77 8.03
N PRO A 325 -4.01 5.22 9.11
CA PRO A 325 -3.73 6.00 10.31
C PRO A 325 -2.95 7.28 10.02
N TRP A 326 -1.99 7.22 9.09
CA TRP A 326 -1.19 8.37 8.72
C TRP A 326 -1.85 9.24 7.65
N HIS A 327 -2.12 8.67 6.47
CA HIS A 327 -2.50 9.52 5.34
C HIS A 327 -3.92 10.08 5.46
N SER A 328 -4.76 9.44 6.26
CA SER A 328 -6.10 9.94 6.54
C SER A 328 -6.17 10.58 7.92
N ALA A 329 -5.92 9.84 9.00
CA ALA A 329 -6.18 10.33 10.36
C ALA A 329 -5.10 11.24 10.97
N GLY A 330 -3.91 11.31 10.38
CA GLY A 330 -2.82 12.16 10.87
C GLY A 330 -2.05 11.60 12.06
N ASP A 331 -2.17 10.30 12.35
CA ASP A 331 -1.30 9.60 13.29
C ASP A 331 0.14 9.51 12.76
N TYR A 332 1.07 9.12 13.62
CA TYR A 332 2.48 8.85 13.29
C TYR A 332 3.30 10.03 12.73
N MET A 333 2.75 11.24 12.69
CA MET A 333 3.45 12.46 12.23
C MET A 333 4.76 12.75 12.99
N HIS A 334 4.92 12.22 14.21
CA HIS A 334 6.15 12.32 15.00
C HIS A 334 7.32 11.47 14.46
N LEU A 335 7.06 10.56 13.53
CA LEU A 335 8.07 9.73 12.84
C LEU A 335 8.31 10.21 11.40
N CYS A 336 7.43 11.03 10.83
CA CYS A 336 7.55 11.55 9.47
C CYS A 336 8.67 12.61 9.35
N ASN A 337 9.36 12.59 8.22
CA ASN A 337 10.30 13.64 7.81
C ASN A 337 9.71 14.54 6.71
N GLU A 338 10.49 15.51 6.22
CA GLU A 338 10.02 16.44 5.18
C GLU A 338 9.59 15.76 3.87
N ASP A 339 10.25 14.67 3.48
CA ASP A 339 9.93 13.95 2.26
C ASP A 339 8.60 13.22 2.37
N ASP A 340 8.29 12.67 3.55
CA ASP A 340 6.99 12.05 3.82
C ASP A 340 5.87 13.09 3.74
N LEU A 341 6.09 14.29 4.30
CA LEU A 341 5.12 15.39 4.24
C LEU A 341 4.88 15.88 2.80
N LYS A 342 5.92 15.91 1.97
CA LYS A 342 5.80 16.24 0.53
C LYS A 342 5.07 15.15 -0.25
N THR A 343 5.19 13.90 0.17
CA THR A 343 4.55 12.74 -0.49
C THR A 343 3.09 12.60 -0.10
N LEU A 344 2.69 13.02 1.11
CA LEU A 344 1.33 12.87 1.64
C LEU A 344 0.19 13.32 0.69
N PRO A 345 0.26 14.47 -0.01
CA PRO A 345 -0.78 14.86 -0.97
C PRO A 345 -0.96 13.86 -2.11
N LEU A 346 0.12 13.23 -2.58
CA LEU A 346 0.08 12.22 -3.63
C LEU A 346 -0.61 10.94 -3.13
N ILE A 347 -0.29 10.49 -1.92
CA ILE A 347 -0.93 9.31 -1.31
C ILE A 347 -2.43 9.55 -1.13
N ARG A 348 -2.80 10.74 -0.63
CA ARG A 348 -4.21 11.15 -0.48
C ARG A 348 -4.94 11.23 -1.81
N GLU A 349 -4.28 11.67 -2.88
CA GLU A 349 -4.87 11.71 -4.23
C GLU A 349 -5.11 10.29 -4.75
N PHE A 350 -4.11 9.40 -4.66
CA PHE A 350 -4.24 8.02 -5.07
C PHE A 350 -5.36 7.28 -4.31
N ASN A 351 -5.44 7.47 -2.98
CA ASN A 351 -6.45 6.84 -2.13
C ASN A 351 -7.89 7.12 -2.58
N LYS A 352 -8.15 8.25 -3.24
CA LYS A 352 -9.48 8.56 -3.81
C LYS A 352 -9.88 7.55 -4.87
N PHE A 353 -8.93 7.13 -5.70
CA PHE A 353 -9.17 6.22 -6.79
C PHE A 353 -9.28 4.78 -6.28
N ASP A 354 -8.41 4.37 -5.38
CA ASP A 354 -8.50 3.07 -4.71
C ASP A 354 -9.85 2.93 -3.97
N LEU A 355 -10.21 3.89 -3.13
CA LEU A 355 -11.41 3.73 -2.30
C LEU A 355 -12.72 3.85 -3.09
N TYR A 356 -12.91 4.94 -3.85
CA TYR A 356 -14.23 5.31 -4.36
C TYR A 356 -14.60 4.64 -5.69
N THR A 357 -13.68 3.89 -6.32
CA THR A 357 -13.98 3.14 -7.55
C THR A 357 -14.54 1.75 -7.28
N LYS A 358 -14.55 1.30 -6.01
CA LYS A 358 -15.10 0.00 -5.61
C LYS A 358 -16.59 -0.18 -5.89
N SER A 359 -17.34 0.93 -6.02
CA SER A 359 -18.75 0.92 -6.45
C SER A 359 -18.94 1.09 -7.96
N SER A 360 -17.87 1.32 -8.73
CA SER A 360 -17.96 1.54 -10.17
C SER A 360 -18.46 0.30 -10.92
N PRO A 361 -19.03 0.47 -12.13
CA PRO A 361 -19.33 -0.66 -13.00
C PRO A 361 -18.07 -1.50 -13.27
N ILE A 362 -18.26 -2.81 -13.45
CA ILE A 362 -17.17 -3.71 -13.85
C ILE A 362 -16.71 -3.30 -15.26
N PRO A 363 -15.42 -2.96 -15.46
CA PRO A 363 -14.91 -2.55 -16.76
C PRO A 363 -14.81 -3.74 -17.73
N ASP A 364 -14.78 -3.45 -19.03
CA ASP A 364 -14.46 -4.44 -20.06
C ASP A 364 -12.95 -4.74 -20.04
N ILE A 365 -12.54 -5.64 -19.16
CA ILE A 365 -11.13 -5.99 -18.94
C ILE A 365 -10.46 -6.44 -20.25
N ASP A 366 -11.15 -7.22 -21.08
CA ASP A 366 -10.60 -7.75 -22.33
C ASP A 366 -10.24 -6.63 -23.30
N ALA A 367 -11.09 -5.61 -23.41
CA ALA A 367 -10.82 -4.43 -24.23
C ALA A 367 -9.67 -3.56 -23.68
N LEU A 368 -9.43 -3.60 -22.36
CA LEU A 368 -8.40 -2.81 -21.68
C LEU A 368 -7.03 -3.49 -21.67
N MET A 369 -6.97 -4.82 -21.73
CA MET A 369 -5.73 -5.59 -21.66
C MET A 369 -4.62 -5.08 -22.59
N PRO A 370 -4.85 -4.78 -23.89
CA PRO A 370 -3.77 -4.33 -24.78
C PRO A 370 -3.14 -3.01 -24.33
N TYR A 371 -3.93 -2.09 -23.77
CA TYR A 371 -3.42 -0.83 -23.26
C TYR A 371 -2.52 -1.06 -22.04
N TYR A 372 -3.00 -1.81 -21.05
CA TYR A 372 -2.23 -2.06 -19.83
C TYR A 372 -1.01 -2.95 -20.07
N GLN A 373 -1.08 -3.91 -20.99
CA GLN A 373 0.08 -4.68 -21.42
C GLN A 373 1.18 -3.78 -21.99
N SER A 374 0.81 -2.76 -22.78
CA SER A 374 1.81 -1.80 -23.31
C SER A 374 2.50 -0.99 -22.20
N LEU A 375 1.81 -0.72 -21.08
CA LEU A 375 2.41 -0.07 -19.92
C LEU A 375 3.32 -1.02 -19.15
N ILE A 376 2.91 -2.28 -18.99
CA ILE A 376 3.73 -3.34 -18.40
C ILE A 376 5.02 -3.49 -19.22
N ASP A 377 4.95 -3.59 -20.54
CA ASP A 377 6.12 -3.70 -21.41
C ASP A 377 7.04 -2.46 -21.31
N LYS A 378 6.46 -1.27 -21.11
CA LYS A 378 7.21 -0.03 -20.93
C LYS A 378 7.96 0.01 -19.60
N TYR A 379 7.29 -0.36 -18.50
CA TYR A 379 7.72 -0.08 -17.13
C TYR A 379 8.23 -1.28 -16.34
N LEU A 380 7.69 -2.47 -16.59
CA LEU A 380 7.94 -3.72 -15.85
C LEU A 380 7.92 -4.93 -16.82
N PRO A 381 8.78 -4.94 -17.85
CA PRO A 381 8.74 -5.98 -18.87
C PRO A 381 9.19 -7.34 -18.35
N GLY A 382 8.66 -8.40 -18.96
CA GLY A 382 9.09 -9.77 -18.72
C GLY A 382 8.61 -10.36 -17.39
N LYS A 383 9.28 -11.44 -16.97
CA LYS A 383 8.97 -12.14 -15.72
C LYS A 383 9.68 -11.48 -14.55
N LEU A 384 8.92 -11.25 -13.48
CA LEU A 384 9.43 -10.82 -12.19
C LEU A 384 9.56 -12.05 -11.27
N LYS A 385 10.46 -11.94 -10.30
CA LYS A 385 10.65 -12.87 -9.20
C LYS A 385 9.79 -12.44 -8.02
N TRP A 386 8.92 -13.33 -7.58
CA TRP A 386 7.95 -13.13 -6.51
C TRP A 386 8.37 -13.91 -5.27
#